data_AF-A0A061NYN1-F1
#
_entry.id   AF-A0A061NYN1-F1
#
_cell.length_a   1.000
_cell.length_b   1.000
_cell.length_c   1.000
_cell.angle_alpha   90.00
_cell.angle_beta   90.00
_cell.angle_gamma   90.00
#
_symmetry.space_group_name_H-M   'P 1'
#
loop_
_entity.id
_entity.type
_entity.pdbx_description
1 polymer ?
#
loop_
_entity_poly.entity_id
_entity_poly.type
_entity_poly.pdbx_seq_one_letter_code
_entity_poly.pdbx_strand_id
1 'polypeptide(L)'
;MKKGDEILFSIRPENVQFYESKATPFTVSTTLREIIYAGAIIKFICETPSGQRLIVQASGDRFSAVKEGDEMIIGWEAKHAIVLSA
;
A
#
# COMPACT_ATOMS: atom_id res chain seq x y z
N MET A 1 7.63 17.63 -15.37
CA MET A 1 7.96 17.74 -13.93
C MET A 1 9.45 18.02 -13.80
N LYS A 2 9.79 19.02 -13.00
CA LYS A 2 11.15 19.38 -12.61
C LYS A 2 11.36 18.96 -11.16
N LYS A 3 12.63 18.83 -10.76
CA LYS A 3 12.98 18.59 -9.35
C LYS A 3 12.47 19.76 -8.51
N GLY A 4 11.73 19.44 -7.44
CA GLY A 4 11.12 20.42 -6.55
C GLY A 4 9.66 20.75 -6.84
N ASP A 5 9.11 20.25 -7.96
CA ASP A 5 7.68 20.38 -8.23
C ASP A 5 6.88 19.53 -7.23
N GLU A 6 5.78 20.08 -6.74
CA GLU A 6 4.75 19.31 -6.06
C GLU A 6 3.99 18.46 -7.08
N ILE A 7 3.74 17.21 -6.72
CA ILE A 7 3.14 16.21 -7.63
C ILE A 7 2.04 15.46 -6.91
N LEU A 8 1.07 15.00 -7.68
CA LEU A 8 0.10 14.02 -7.25
C LEU A 8 0.57 12.64 -7.67
N PHE A 9 0.77 11.76 -6.69
CA PHE A 9 1.12 10.37 -6.90
C PHE A 9 -0.12 9.50 -6.72
N SER A 10 -0.36 8.59 -7.67
CA SER A 10 -1.47 7.64 -7.60
C SER A 10 -1.00 6.23 -7.95
N ILE A 11 -1.44 5.26 -7.17
CA ILE A 11 -1.24 3.84 -7.38
C ILE A 11 -2.56 3.13 -7.13
N ARG A 12 -2.92 2.17 -7.97
CA ARG A 12 -4.15 1.39 -7.76
C ARG A 12 -3.94 0.35 -6.65
N PRO A 13 -4.92 0.12 -5.75
CA PRO A 13 -4.77 -0.80 -4.63
C PRO A 13 -4.34 -2.23 -4.99
N GLU A 14 -4.79 -2.75 -6.13
CA GLU A 14 -4.44 -4.08 -6.63
C GLU A 14 -2.98 -4.21 -7.09
N ASN A 15 -2.28 -3.08 -7.27
CA ASN A 15 -0.86 -3.04 -7.63
C ASN A 15 0.05 -2.78 -6.41
N VAL A 16 -0.52 -2.70 -5.22
CA VAL A 16 0.21 -2.59 -3.96
C VAL A 16 0.27 -3.99 -3.33
N GLN A 17 1.42 -4.34 -2.76
CA GLN A 17 1.65 -5.64 -2.14
C GLN A 17 2.34 -5.49 -0.79
N PHE A 18 2.17 -6.48 0.08
CA PHE A 18 2.94 -6.61 1.31
C PHE A 18 4.32 -7.20 1.01
N TYR A 19 5.33 -6.72 1.72
CA TYR A 19 6.69 -7.22 1.66
C TYR A 19 7.19 -7.57 3.06
N GLU A 20 7.97 -8.64 3.17
CA GLU A 20 8.61 -9.02 4.44
C GLU A 20 9.83 -8.12 4.76
N SER A 21 10.42 -7.49 3.75
CA SER A 21 11.54 -6.57 3.88
C SER A 21 11.46 -5.48 2.80
N LYS A 22 12.30 -4.43 2.89
CA LYS A 22 12.37 -3.37 1.88
C LYS A 22 13.02 -3.86 0.58
N ALA A 23 12.37 -4.82 -0.10
CA ALA A 23 12.89 -5.50 -1.28
C ALA A 23 12.88 -4.62 -2.54
N THR A 24 12.08 -3.55 -2.57
CA THR A 24 12.02 -2.57 -3.67
C THR A 24 12.28 -1.15 -3.15
N PRO A 25 12.78 -0.24 -4.00
CA PRO A 25 12.96 1.16 -3.63
C PRO A 25 11.62 1.90 -3.42
N PHE A 26 10.49 1.32 -3.84
CA PHE A 26 9.16 1.92 -3.72
C PHE A 26 8.36 1.21 -2.63
N THR A 27 8.85 1.34 -1.40
CA THR A 27 8.25 0.73 -0.21
C THR A 27 8.02 1.78 0.88
N VAL A 28 6.96 1.58 1.66
CA VAL A 28 6.61 2.42 2.81
C VAL A 28 6.25 1.53 3.99
N SER A 29 6.76 1.87 5.17
CA SER A 29 6.34 1.25 6.43
C SER A 29 4.98 1.78 6.84
N THR A 30 4.09 0.90 7.29
CA THR A 30 2.71 1.21 7.65
C THR A 30 2.26 0.38 8.84
N THR A 31 1.18 0.81 9.49
CA THR A 31 0.44 0.01 10.46
C THR A 31 -0.88 -0.42 9.85
N LEU A 32 -1.23 -1.70 9.95
CA LEU A 32 -2.54 -2.19 9.55
C LEU A 32 -3.61 -1.67 10.51
N ARG A 33 -4.59 -0.92 10.00
CA ARG A 33 -5.66 -0.33 10.81
C ARG A 33 -6.98 -1.09 10.73
N GLU A 34 -7.28 -1.64 9.55
CA GLU A 34 -8.56 -2.30 9.31
C GLU A 34 -8.41 -3.38 8.24
N ILE A 35 -9.15 -4.49 8.41
CA ILE A 35 -9.27 -5.56 7.43
C ILE A 35 -10.73 -5.68 6.99
N ILE A 36 -11.00 -5.44 5.72
CA ILE A 36 -12.35 -5.50 5.13
C ILE A 36 -12.44 -6.70 4.21
N TYR A 37 -13.33 -7.63 4.55
CA TYR A 37 -13.65 -8.81 3.75
C TYR A 37 -14.82 -8.51 2.80
N ALA A 38 -14.56 -8.54 1.48
CA ALA A 38 -15.52 -8.20 0.44
C ALA A 38 -15.59 -9.32 -0.62
N GLY A 39 -16.26 -10.43 -0.26
CA GLY A 39 -16.35 -11.61 -1.11
C GLY A 39 -14.98 -12.27 -1.30
N ALA A 40 -14.53 -12.41 -2.55
CA ALA A 40 -13.22 -13.00 -2.87
C ALA A 40 -12.04 -12.02 -2.67
N ILE A 41 -12.32 -10.78 -2.28
CA ILE A 41 -11.33 -9.71 -2.13
C ILE A 41 -11.22 -9.34 -0.65
N ILE A 42 -9.98 -9.18 -0.19
CA ILE A 42 -9.68 -8.59 1.11
C ILE A 42 -9.01 -7.23 0.86
N LYS A 43 -9.51 -6.20 1.54
CA LYS A 43 -8.89 -4.87 1.54
C LYS A 43 -8.26 -4.63 2.89
N PHE A 44 -7.01 -4.21 2.87
CA PHE A 44 -6.26 -3.82 4.05
C PHE A 44 -6.09 -2.31 4.03
N ILE A 45 -6.58 -1.65 5.07
CA ILE A 45 -6.39 -0.21 5.25
C ILE A 45 -5.13 -0.01 6.10
N CYS A 46 -4.09 0.48 5.47
CA CYS A 46 -2.79 0.71 6.08
C CYS A 46 -2.57 2.20 6.31
N GLU A 47 -2.01 2.56 7.44
CA GLU A 47 -1.70 3.95 7.79
C GLU A 47 -0.19 4.15 7.86
N THR A 48 0.32 5.16 7.16
CA THR A 48 1.73 5.56 7.23
C THR A 48 2.01 6.33 8.54
N PRO A 49 3.27 6.46 8.98
CA PRO A 49 3.63 7.31 10.12
C PRO A 49 3.21 8.78 9.99
N SER A 50 2.98 9.25 8.76
CA SER A 50 2.48 10.60 8.48
C SER A 50 0.95 10.74 8.61
N GLY A 51 0.24 9.65 8.89
CA GLY A 51 -1.22 9.61 8.98
C GLY A 51 -1.94 9.39 7.65
N GLN A 52 -1.22 9.33 6.51
CA GLN A 52 -1.83 8.99 5.23
C GLN A 52 -2.31 7.54 5.20
N ARG A 53 -3.49 7.31 4.63
CA ARG A 53 -4.07 5.97 4.45
C ARG A 53 -3.85 5.46 3.04
N LEU A 54 -3.40 4.21 2.95
CA LEU A 54 -3.17 3.47 1.73
C LEU A 54 -3.97 2.17 1.78
N ILE A 55 -4.45 1.72 0.63
CA ILE A 55 -5.27 0.51 0.53
C ILE A 55 -4.46 -0.53 -0.23
N VAL A 56 -4.33 -1.72 0.35
CA VAL A 56 -3.82 -2.91 -0.33
C VAL A 56 -5.00 -3.81 -0.63
N GLN A 57 -5.11 -4.26 -1.88
CA GLN A 57 -6.15 -5.21 -2.29
C GLN A 57 -5.52 -6.55 -2.63
N ALA A 58 -5.97 -7.61 -1.97
CA ALA A 58 -5.50 -8.97 -2.23
C ALA A 58 -6.66 -9.93 -2.50
N SER A 59 -6.37 -10.98 -3.26
CA SER A 59 -7.26 -12.13 -3.48
C SER A 59 -6.67 -13.38 -2.83
N GLY A 60 -7.47 -14.09 -2.03
CA GLY A 60 -7.14 -15.40 -1.46
C GLY A 60 -6.61 -15.40 -0.02
N ASP A 61 -6.37 -16.61 0.49
CA ASP A 61 -6.21 -16.91 1.93
C ASP A 61 -4.80 -16.64 2.50
N ARG A 62 -3.90 -16.01 1.74
CA ARG A 62 -2.48 -15.84 2.12
C ARG A 62 -2.24 -14.89 3.29
N PHE A 63 -3.29 -14.29 3.85
CA PHE A 63 -3.21 -13.26 4.89
C PHE A 63 -4.02 -13.58 6.14
N SER A 64 -4.34 -14.85 6.37
CA SER A 64 -5.09 -15.30 7.56
C SER A 64 -4.39 -15.04 8.90
N ALA A 65 -3.07 -14.75 8.89
CA ALA A 65 -2.27 -14.49 10.08
C ALA A 65 -2.07 -13.00 10.41
N VAL A 66 -2.52 -12.08 9.56
CA VAL A 66 -2.32 -10.64 9.78
C VAL A 66 -3.45 -10.08 10.63
N LYS A 67 -3.14 -9.18 11.56
CA LYS A 67 -4.13 -8.53 12.45
C LYS A 67 -3.96 -7.01 12.49
N GLU A 68 -5.02 -6.33 12.87
CA GLU A 68 -4.97 -4.90 13.14
C GLU A 68 -3.92 -4.58 14.21
N GLY A 69 -3.18 -3.50 13.98
CA GLY A 69 -2.03 -3.09 14.79
C GLY A 69 -0.68 -3.63 14.30
N ASP A 70 -0.66 -4.63 13.41
CA ASP A 70 0.61 -5.14 12.87
C ASP A 70 1.36 -4.08 12.06
N GLU A 71 2.68 -4.05 12.23
CA GLU A 71 3.57 -3.28 11.37
C GLU A 71 3.84 -4.05 10.08
N MET A 72 3.60 -3.39 8.95
CA MET A 72 3.68 -3.97 7.62
C MET A 72 4.48 -3.06 6.70
N ILE A 73 5.27 -3.66 5.81
CA ILE A 73 5.85 -2.93 4.68
C ILE A 73 4.96 -3.18 3.48
N ILE A 74 4.51 -2.10 2.86
CA ILE A 74 3.82 -2.16 1.57
C ILE A 74 4.71 -1.57 0.49
N GLY A 75 4.52 -2.02 -0.74
CA GLY A 75 5.27 -1.51 -1.87
C GLY A 75 4.61 -1.80 -3.20
N TRP A 76 5.20 -1.26 -4.25
CA TRP A 76 4.74 -1.41 -5.62
C TRP A 76 5.94 -1.41 -6.57
N GLU A 77 5.69 -1.74 -7.84
CA GLU A 77 6.65 -1.50 -8.92
C GLU A 77 6.41 -0.13 -9.55
N ALA A 78 7.48 0.55 -9.96
CA ALA A 78 7.41 1.87 -10.60
C ALA A 78 6.42 1.94 -11.77
N LYS A 79 6.36 0.88 -12.58
CA LYS A 79 5.52 0.81 -13.80
C LYS A 79 4.01 0.89 -13.53
N HIS A 80 3.58 0.66 -12.29
CA HIS A 80 2.17 0.70 -11.90
C HIS A 80 1.74 2.06 -11.33
N ALA A 81 2.69 2.93 -11.00
CA ALA A 81 2.42 4.24 -10.47
C ALA A 81 2.17 5.26 -11.58
N ILE A 82 1.27 6.21 -11.30
CA ILE A 82 1.00 7.37 -12.14
C ILE A 82 1.39 8.60 -11.34
N VAL A 83 2.09 9.52 -12.00
CA VAL A 83 2.43 10.82 -11.43
C VAL A 83 1.78 11.90 -12.29
N LEU A 84 1.04 12.78 -11.63
CA LEU A 84 0.34 13.92 -12.22
C LEU A 84 0.93 15.21 -11.65
N SER A 85 0.90 16.27 -12.44
CA SER A 85 1.13 17.62 -11.90
C SER A 85 0.01 17.98 -10.93
N ALA A 86 0.37 18.55 -9.77
CA ALA A 86 -0.59 19.18 -8.87
C ALA A 86 -1.18 20.45 -9.51
#